data_AF-A0A023FNX6-F1
#
_entry.id   AF-A0A023FNX6-F1
#
_cell.length_a   1.000
_cell.length_b   1.000
_cell.length_c   1.000
_cell.angle_alpha   90.00
_cell.angle_beta   90.00
_cell.angle_gamma   90.00
#
_symmetry.space_group_name_H-M   'P 1'
#
loop_
_entity.id
_entity.type
_entity.pdbx_description
1 polymer ?
#
loop_
_entity_poly.entity_id
_entity_poly.type
_entity_poly.pdbx_seq_one_letter_code
_entity_poly.pdbx_strand_id
1 'polypeptide(L)'
;GFTGLTSSLLETLRDDYPNKAFVCWPLFQPHYNGVNEGRVALDMAHRHFNAVMCYSSLNRLSSAFCPLSVASSHFKPPLQDFKHLKLADDLPPHYTSGVLGLALDNLMCGLKLKSQPLDIPELFGQLCSPSKKLCVLGMSLPLGLGELQLLADWAQGCSLTMLTPGTRAPAPSAMNLAILRGCANDMVSRLPRRVEDPSEVLWRFANRACEGHLMWLRQAENPSRLASHSFPDIFGPFVTPNGLISCQTRGTRTG
;
A
#
# COMPACT_ATOMS: atom_id res chain seq x y z
N GLY A 1 21.98 -12.50 -2.36
CA GLY A 1 21.38 -11.23 -1.91
C GLY A 1 21.40 -11.14 -0.38
N PHE A 2 20.79 -10.09 0.20
CA PHE A 2 20.78 -9.83 1.66
C PHE A 2 19.92 -10.79 2.48
N THR A 3 19.13 -11.66 1.84
CA THR A 3 18.26 -12.65 2.50
C THR A 3 18.95 -13.53 3.54
N GLY A 4 20.19 -13.96 3.29
CA GLY A 4 20.92 -14.80 4.24
C GLY A 4 21.18 -14.07 5.57
N LEU A 5 21.60 -12.80 5.49
CA LEU A 5 21.80 -11.94 6.65
C LEU A 5 20.49 -11.71 7.41
N THR A 6 19.39 -11.42 6.70
CA THR A 6 18.07 -11.25 7.32
C THR A 6 17.60 -12.54 8.00
N SER A 7 17.87 -13.71 7.42
CA SER A 7 17.48 -14.99 8.00
C SER A 7 18.22 -15.24 9.31
N SER A 8 19.55 -15.05 9.32
CA SER A 8 20.36 -15.20 10.54
C SER A 8 19.94 -14.20 11.63
N LEU A 9 19.66 -12.94 11.26
CA LEU A 9 19.14 -11.93 12.20
C LEU A 9 17.80 -12.37 12.80
N LEU A 10 16.87 -12.89 11.99
CA LEU A 10 15.56 -13.33 12.48
C LEU A 10 15.66 -14.55 13.39
N GLU A 11 16.59 -15.47 13.12
CA GLU A 11 16.87 -16.61 14.01
C GLU A 11 17.32 -16.09 15.38
N THR A 12 18.34 -15.22 15.43
CA THR A 12 18.82 -14.63 16.69
C THR A 12 17.74 -13.84 17.42
N LEU A 13 16.99 -12.99 16.71
CA LEU A 13 15.93 -12.19 17.33
C LEU A 13 14.81 -13.06 17.90
N ARG A 14 14.51 -14.19 17.26
CA ARG A 14 13.47 -15.10 17.73
C ARG A 14 13.90 -15.84 19.00
N ASP A 15 15.17 -16.20 19.11
CA ASP A 15 15.73 -16.82 20.31
C ASP A 15 15.71 -15.83 21.49
N ASP A 16 16.09 -14.56 21.25
CA ASP A 16 16.11 -13.52 22.28
C ASP A 16 14.71 -13.00 22.67
N TYR A 17 13.78 -12.96 21.71
CA TYR A 17 12.46 -12.35 21.87
C TYR A 17 11.32 -13.26 21.37
N PRO A 18 11.09 -14.43 22.00
CA PRO A 18 10.16 -15.44 21.50
C PRO A 18 8.69 -14.98 21.46
N ASN A 19 8.32 -14.00 22.28
CA ASN A 19 6.95 -13.47 22.38
C ASN A 19 6.70 -12.26 21.48
N LYS A 20 7.67 -11.84 20.66
CA LYS A 20 7.52 -10.69 19.75
C LYS A 20 7.12 -11.17 18.36
N ALA A 21 6.27 -10.39 17.70
CA ALA A 21 5.95 -10.61 16.30
C ALA A 21 7.01 -9.96 15.39
N PHE A 22 7.49 -10.72 14.42
CA PHE A 22 8.44 -10.25 13.42
C PHE A 22 7.71 -10.07 12.09
N VAL A 23 7.52 -8.83 11.67
CA VAL A 23 6.88 -8.49 10.40
C VAL A 23 7.95 -7.96 9.45
N CYS A 24 7.97 -8.49 8.23
CA CYS A 24 9.01 -8.16 7.25
C CYS A 24 8.41 -7.61 5.96
N TRP A 25 9.03 -6.59 5.38
CA TRP A 25 8.61 -5.99 4.11
C TRP A 25 9.74 -6.08 3.08
N PRO A 26 9.96 -7.25 2.46
CA PRO A 26 11.04 -7.38 1.48
C PRO A 26 10.73 -6.51 0.25
N LEU A 27 11.71 -5.68 -0.12
CA LEU A 27 11.60 -4.73 -1.23
C LEU A 27 12.20 -5.32 -2.50
N PHE A 28 11.47 -5.22 -3.60
CA PHE A 28 11.91 -5.62 -4.94
C PHE A 28 11.82 -4.43 -5.87
N GLN A 29 12.96 -3.96 -6.35
CA GLN A 29 13.00 -2.82 -7.26
C GLN A 29 12.76 -3.27 -8.71
N PRO A 30 12.02 -2.45 -9.52
CA PRO A 30 11.95 -2.64 -10.96
C PRO A 30 13.35 -2.57 -11.60
N HIS A 31 13.48 -3.15 -12.79
CA HIS A 31 14.76 -3.24 -13.50
C HIS A 31 15.36 -1.86 -13.72
N TYR A 32 16.65 -1.69 -13.39
CA TYR A 32 17.43 -0.56 -13.86
C TYR A 32 17.71 -0.76 -15.35
N ASN A 33 17.37 0.23 -16.19
CA ASN A 33 17.56 0.22 -17.65
C ASN A 33 19.05 0.20 -18.09
N GLY A 34 19.99 -0.07 -17.19
CA GLY A 34 21.44 -0.08 -17.45
C GLY A 34 22.09 -1.47 -17.50
N VAL A 35 21.31 -2.55 -17.56
CA VAL A 35 21.88 -3.91 -17.63
C VAL A 35 22.30 -4.20 -19.08
N ASN A 36 23.60 -4.43 -19.31
CA ASN A 36 24.13 -4.90 -20.58
C ASN A 36 23.32 -6.10 -21.09
N GLU A 37 22.78 -6.01 -22.32
CA GLU A 37 21.85 -6.99 -22.92
C GLU A 37 22.34 -8.45 -22.81
N GLY A 38 23.66 -8.67 -22.86
CA GLY A 38 24.27 -10.00 -22.74
C GLY A 38 24.20 -10.67 -21.35
N ARG A 39 23.83 -9.95 -20.27
CA ARG A 39 23.73 -10.51 -18.89
C ARG A 39 22.32 -10.52 -18.31
N VAL A 40 21.33 -10.00 -19.05
CA VAL A 40 19.96 -9.80 -18.58
C VAL A 40 19.32 -11.12 -18.10
N ALA A 41 19.49 -12.21 -18.84
CA ALA A 41 18.88 -13.50 -18.50
C ALA A 41 19.42 -14.10 -17.18
N LEU A 42 20.74 -14.00 -16.96
CA LEU A 42 21.40 -14.53 -15.77
C LEU A 42 21.08 -13.67 -14.54
N ASP A 43 21.05 -12.35 -14.69
CA ASP A 43 20.65 -11.44 -13.60
C ASP A 43 19.17 -11.63 -13.23
N MET A 44 18.29 -11.83 -14.21
CA MET A 44 16.90 -12.21 -13.95
C MET A 44 16.81 -13.54 -13.20
N ALA A 45 17.53 -14.58 -13.64
CA ALA A 45 17.55 -15.87 -12.95
C ALA A 45 18.02 -15.76 -11.49
N HIS A 46 19.08 -14.98 -11.24
CA HIS A 46 19.55 -14.71 -9.88
C HIS A 46 18.52 -13.97 -9.03
N ARG A 47 17.83 -12.98 -9.59
CA ARG A 47 16.77 -12.26 -8.85
C ARG A 47 15.61 -13.18 -8.52
N HIS A 48 15.20 -14.04 -9.44
CA HIS A 48 14.14 -15.02 -9.22
C HIS A 48 14.52 -15.97 -8.08
N PHE A 49 15.72 -16.54 -8.15
CA PHE A 49 16.24 -17.43 -7.13
C PHE A 49 16.29 -16.72 -5.76
N ASN A 50 16.84 -15.51 -5.70
CA ASN A 50 16.89 -14.73 -4.46
C ASN A 50 15.49 -14.42 -3.90
N ALA A 51 14.51 -14.11 -4.74
CA ALA A 51 13.14 -13.84 -4.32
C ALA A 51 12.47 -15.09 -3.70
N VAL A 52 12.60 -16.24 -4.37
CA VAL A 52 12.06 -17.51 -3.87
C VAL A 52 12.70 -17.92 -2.55
N MET A 53 14.04 -17.85 -2.47
CA MET A 53 14.76 -18.14 -1.23
C MET A 53 14.38 -17.17 -0.11
N CYS A 54 14.16 -15.90 -0.43
CA CYS A 54 13.65 -14.90 0.51
C CYS A 54 12.29 -15.29 1.09
N TYR A 55 11.34 -15.68 0.24
CA TYR A 55 10.00 -16.06 0.70
C TYR A 55 10.03 -17.33 1.53
N SER A 56 10.83 -18.32 1.13
CA SER A 56 11.03 -19.53 1.91
C SER A 56 11.56 -19.23 3.33
N SER A 57 12.63 -18.43 3.42
CA SER A 57 13.18 -18.01 4.71
C SER A 57 12.19 -17.22 5.56
N LEU A 58 11.52 -16.22 4.98
CA LEU A 58 10.59 -15.37 5.72
C LEU A 58 9.36 -16.16 6.18
N ASN A 59 8.81 -17.05 5.37
CA ASN A 59 7.69 -17.89 5.78
C ASN A 59 8.06 -18.78 6.99
N ARG A 60 9.31 -19.25 7.08
CA ARG A 60 9.79 -20.03 8.22
C ARG A 60 10.04 -19.16 9.46
N LEU A 61 10.69 -18.01 9.29
CA LEU A 61 11.30 -17.26 10.39
C LEU A 61 10.47 -16.07 10.88
N SER A 62 9.65 -15.44 10.03
CA SER A 62 8.83 -14.30 10.42
C SER A 62 7.44 -14.72 10.92
N SER A 63 6.73 -13.79 11.55
CA SER A 63 5.31 -13.92 11.90
C SER A 63 4.41 -13.57 10.72
N ALA A 64 4.82 -12.57 9.94
CA ALA A 64 4.19 -12.18 8.68
C ALA A 64 5.23 -11.54 7.77
N PHE A 65 4.99 -11.55 6.46
CA PHE A 65 5.78 -10.76 5.53
C PHE A 65 4.95 -10.26 4.37
N CYS A 66 5.22 -9.03 3.91
CA CYS A 66 4.54 -8.41 2.79
C CYS A 66 5.57 -7.91 1.78
N PRO A 67 5.77 -8.64 0.68
CA PRO A 67 6.65 -8.19 -0.39
C PRO A 67 6.11 -6.95 -1.07
N LEU A 68 7.01 -6.02 -1.35
CA LEU A 68 6.68 -4.71 -1.89
C LEU A 68 7.48 -4.41 -3.15
N SER A 69 6.78 -3.94 -4.17
CA SER A 69 7.30 -3.44 -5.42
C SER A 69 6.31 -2.48 -6.05
N VAL A 70 6.81 -1.49 -6.79
CA VAL A 70 5.98 -0.73 -7.74
C VAL A 70 5.85 -1.46 -9.08
N ALA A 71 6.61 -2.54 -9.30
CA ALA A 71 6.48 -3.38 -10.48
C ALA A 71 5.33 -4.38 -10.32
N SER A 72 4.62 -4.63 -11.40
CA SER A 72 3.52 -5.62 -11.44
C SER A 72 4.00 -7.04 -11.21
N SER A 73 5.28 -7.34 -11.46
CA SER A 73 5.87 -8.66 -11.32
C SER A 73 7.32 -8.56 -10.86
N HIS A 74 7.79 -9.59 -10.15
CA HIS A 74 9.22 -9.79 -9.89
C HIS A 74 10.01 -10.04 -11.18
N PHE A 75 9.33 -10.51 -12.21
CA PHE A 75 9.91 -11.20 -13.35
C PHE A 75 9.76 -10.41 -14.66
N LYS A 76 8.80 -9.48 -14.72
CA LYS A 76 8.52 -8.64 -15.89
C LYS A 76 8.31 -7.17 -15.51
N PRO A 77 8.87 -6.21 -16.29
CA PRO A 77 8.82 -4.80 -15.97
C PRO A 77 7.69 -4.13 -16.79
N PRO A 78 6.45 -4.18 -16.31
CA PRO A 78 5.81 -2.88 -16.26
C PRO A 78 5.60 -2.49 -14.82
N LEU A 79 5.90 -1.22 -14.55
CA LEU A 79 5.39 -0.53 -13.38
C LEU A 79 3.88 -0.72 -13.32
N GLN A 80 3.37 -0.87 -12.11
CA GLN A 80 1.93 -0.87 -11.87
C GLN A 80 1.35 0.46 -12.33
N ASP A 81 0.18 0.41 -12.97
CA ASP A 81 -0.52 1.61 -13.36
C ASP A 81 -1.25 2.20 -12.14
N PHE A 82 -0.84 3.42 -11.77
CA PHE A 82 -1.51 4.22 -10.76
C PHE A 82 -2.31 5.28 -11.46
N LYS A 83 -3.63 5.15 -11.45
CA LYS A 83 -4.59 6.02 -12.16
C LYS A 83 -4.31 7.54 -12.01
N HIS A 84 -3.77 7.96 -10.87
CA HIS A 84 -3.58 9.36 -10.52
C HIS A 84 -2.11 9.74 -10.30
N LEU A 85 -1.17 8.84 -10.57
CA LEU A 85 0.27 9.11 -10.52
C LEU A 85 0.87 8.94 -11.92
N LYS A 86 1.81 9.81 -12.24
CA LYS A 86 2.72 9.66 -13.37
C LYS A 86 3.87 8.79 -12.86
N LEU A 87 3.72 7.47 -12.98
CA LEU A 87 4.80 6.50 -12.76
C LEU A 87 5.19 5.96 -14.14
N ALA A 88 6.30 6.44 -14.68
CA ALA A 88 6.88 6.04 -15.93
C ALA A 88 8.32 5.54 -15.71
N ASP A 89 8.82 4.72 -16.63
CA ASP A 89 10.12 4.05 -16.53
C ASP A 89 11.31 5.01 -16.59
N ASP A 90 11.09 6.26 -17.02
CA ASP A 90 12.07 7.35 -17.10
C ASP A 90 12.17 8.18 -15.81
N LEU A 91 11.31 7.95 -14.82
CA LEU A 91 11.32 8.70 -13.57
C LEU A 91 12.48 8.29 -12.67
N PRO A 92 13.05 9.25 -11.92
CA PRO A 92 14.14 8.95 -11.01
C PRO A 92 13.70 7.99 -9.88
N PRO A 93 14.60 7.08 -9.44
CA PRO A 93 14.27 6.00 -8.51
C PRO A 93 13.61 6.43 -7.20
N HIS A 94 13.85 7.66 -6.75
CA HIS A 94 13.32 8.19 -5.49
C HIS A 94 11.78 8.28 -5.49
N TYR A 95 11.12 8.39 -6.64
CA TYR A 95 9.67 8.37 -6.72
C TYR A 95 9.09 6.99 -6.34
N THR A 96 9.74 5.92 -6.78
CA THR A 96 9.31 4.54 -6.45
C THR A 96 9.44 4.27 -4.95
N SER A 97 10.54 4.72 -4.33
CA SER A 97 10.72 4.62 -2.89
C SER A 97 9.77 5.53 -2.12
N GLY A 98 9.42 6.70 -2.67
CA GLY A 98 8.42 7.60 -2.10
C GLY A 98 7.04 6.97 -2.03
N VAL A 99 6.62 6.26 -3.09
CA VAL A 99 5.33 5.55 -3.12
C VAL A 99 5.29 4.39 -2.12
N LEU A 100 6.34 3.56 -2.09
CA LEU A 100 6.42 2.45 -1.12
C LEU A 100 6.55 2.95 0.32
N GLY A 101 7.33 4.00 0.54
CA GLY A 101 7.48 4.65 1.83
C GLY A 101 6.17 5.25 2.33
N LEU A 102 5.38 5.87 1.45
CA LEU A 102 4.07 6.41 1.79
C LEU A 102 3.06 5.30 2.11
N ALA A 103 3.10 4.18 1.38
CA ALA A 103 2.26 3.03 1.69
C ALA A 103 2.56 2.47 3.10
N LEU A 104 3.85 2.35 3.44
CA LEU A 104 4.28 1.93 4.77
C LEU A 104 3.94 2.96 5.84
N ASP A 105 4.11 4.26 5.57
CA ASP A 105 3.73 5.32 6.52
C ASP A 105 2.22 5.26 6.82
N ASN A 106 1.39 5.08 5.81
CA ASN A 106 -0.06 4.91 5.98
C ASN A 106 -0.39 3.67 6.80
N LEU A 107 0.26 2.53 6.50
CA LEU A 107 0.10 1.29 7.27
C LEU A 107 0.47 1.52 8.74
N MET A 108 1.67 2.04 9.00
CA MET A 108 2.19 2.25 10.35
C MET A 108 1.38 3.31 11.11
N CYS A 109 0.85 4.32 10.44
CA CYS A 109 -0.04 5.32 11.04
C CYS A 109 -1.32 4.67 11.55
N GLY A 110 -1.96 3.80 10.75
CA GLY A 110 -3.15 3.06 11.17
C GLY A 110 -2.88 2.07 12.30
N LEU A 111 -1.71 1.41 12.29
CA LEU A 111 -1.30 0.46 13.34
C LEU A 111 -0.94 1.14 14.67
N LYS A 112 -0.45 2.39 14.63
CA LYS A 112 -0.03 3.16 15.81
C LYS A 112 -1.09 4.18 16.27
N LEU A 113 -2.32 4.02 15.83
CA LEU A 113 -3.40 4.96 16.15
C LEU A 113 -3.72 4.90 17.64
N LYS A 114 -3.47 6.00 18.37
CA LYS A 114 -3.68 6.05 19.83
C LYS A 114 -5.14 5.88 20.26
N SER A 115 -6.08 6.33 19.42
CA SER A 115 -7.52 6.22 19.71
C SER A 115 -8.03 4.79 19.63
N GLN A 116 -7.34 3.91 18.89
CA GLN A 116 -7.72 2.52 18.75
C GLN A 116 -6.45 1.64 18.73
N PRO A 117 -5.84 1.39 19.90
CA PRO A 117 -4.63 0.60 19.98
C PRO A 117 -4.87 -0.82 19.46
N LEU A 118 -3.85 -1.40 18.85
CA LEU A 118 -3.89 -2.75 18.31
C LEU A 118 -2.60 -3.46 18.67
N ASP A 119 -2.73 -4.70 19.15
CA ASP A 119 -1.57 -5.55 19.35
C ASP A 119 -1.16 -6.17 18.02
N ILE A 120 0.10 -5.94 17.64
CA ILE A 120 0.64 -6.40 16.34
C ILE A 120 0.65 -7.94 16.25
N PRO A 121 1.12 -8.70 17.27
CA PRO A 121 0.98 -10.14 17.32
C PRO A 121 -0.46 -10.63 17.11
N GLU A 122 -1.44 -10.05 17.81
CA GLU A 122 -2.84 -10.44 17.67
C GLU A 122 -3.38 -10.17 16.26
N LEU A 123 -3.12 -8.98 15.70
CA LEU A 123 -3.51 -8.64 14.34
C LEU A 123 -2.98 -9.65 13.33
N PHE A 124 -1.68 -9.93 13.36
CA PHE A 124 -1.08 -10.85 12.39
C PHE A 124 -1.47 -12.31 12.68
N GLY A 125 -1.83 -12.65 13.91
CA GLY A 125 -2.46 -13.93 14.25
C GLY A 125 -3.86 -14.10 13.62
N GLN A 126 -4.57 -13.01 13.35
CA GLN A 126 -5.87 -13.03 12.65
C GLN A 126 -5.73 -12.91 11.13
N LEU A 127 -4.79 -12.09 10.64
CA LEU A 127 -4.55 -11.92 9.21
C LEU A 127 -3.82 -13.10 8.56
N CYS A 128 -2.95 -13.77 9.32
CA CYS A 128 -2.13 -14.87 8.83
C CYS A 128 -2.47 -16.17 9.52
N SER A 129 -2.16 -17.29 8.85
CA SER A 129 -2.18 -18.61 9.48
C SER A 129 -0.75 -19.11 9.69
N PRO A 130 -0.51 -20.07 10.59
CA PRO A 130 0.84 -20.61 10.82
C PRO A 130 1.54 -21.10 9.54
N SER A 131 0.76 -21.61 8.58
CA SER A 131 1.24 -22.09 7.27
C SER A 131 1.26 -21.03 6.16
N LYS A 132 0.55 -19.90 6.32
CA LYS A 132 0.44 -18.84 5.32
C LYS A 132 0.68 -17.48 5.98
N LYS A 133 1.93 -17.03 5.91
CA LYS A 133 2.39 -15.77 6.50
C LYS A 133 2.61 -14.64 5.49
N LEU A 134 2.34 -14.91 4.21
CA LEU A 134 2.40 -13.93 3.14
C LEU A 134 1.18 -13.00 3.22
N CYS A 135 1.43 -11.73 3.42
CA CYS A 135 0.46 -10.66 3.29
C CYS A 135 0.59 -9.97 1.94
N VAL A 136 -0.53 -9.45 1.46
CA VAL A 136 -0.61 -8.69 0.22
C VAL A 136 -1.00 -7.26 0.57
N LEU A 137 -0.35 -6.28 -0.07
CA LEU A 137 -0.65 -4.85 0.12
C LEU A 137 -1.19 -4.24 -1.17
N GLY A 138 -2.35 -3.60 -1.07
CA GLY A 138 -2.91 -2.73 -2.10
C GLY A 138 -3.03 -1.30 -1.58
N MET A 139 -2.89 -0.33 -2.46
CA MET A 139 -3.03 1.09 -2.13
C MET A 139 -3.74 1.85 -3.25
N SER A 140 -4.56 2.83 -2.88
CA SER A 140 -5.07 3.84 -3.81
C SER A 140 -4.46 5.19 -3.44
N LEU A 141 -3.77 5.84 -4.37
CA LEU A 141 -3.05 7.09 -4.12
C LEU A 141 -3.14 8.09 -5.28
N PRO A 142 -3.79 9.25 -5.08
CA PRO A 142 -4.84 9.49 -4.09
C PRO A 142 -6.03 8.53 -4.26
N LEU A 143 -7.00 8.61 -3.34
CA LEU A 143 -8.20 7.78 -3.36
C LEU A 143 -8.98 7.88 -4.69
N GLY A 144 -9.04 9.07 -5.29
CA GLY A 144 -9.74 9.32 -6.56
C GLY A 144 -11.12 9.97 -6.42
N LEU A 145 -11.48 10.43 -5.22
CA LEU A 145 -12.74 11.14 -4.95
C LEU A 145 -12.71 12.55 -5.57
N GLY A 146 -13.79 12.95 -6.25
CA GLY A 146 -13.92 14.29 -6.81
C GLY A 146 -14.15 15.39 -5.74
N GLU A 147 -13.76 16.64 -6.02
CA GLU A 147 -13.93 17.78 -5.08
C GLU A 147 -15.39 18.03 -4.66
N LEU A 148 -16.34 17.67 -5.52
CA LEU A 148 -17.78 17.85 -5.29
C LEU A 148 -18.50 16.55 -4.93
N GLN A 149 -17.77 15.43 -4.85
CA GLN A 149 -18.33 14.12 -4.56
C GLN A 149 -18.22 13.79 -3.07
N LEU A 150 -19.13 12.94 -2.61
CA LEU A 150 -19.14 12.40 -1.26
C LEU A 150 -18.90 10.90 -1.32
N LEU A 151 -18.21 10.32 -0.33
CA LEU A 151 -17.99 8.87 -0.27
C LEU A 151 -19.32 8.10 -0.24
N ALA A 152 -20.35 8.62 0.45
CA ALA A 152 -21.68 8.00 0.51
C ALA A 152 -22.31 7.78 -0.88
N ASP A 153 -22.11 8.75 -1.79
CA ASP A 153 -22.69 8.74 -3.14
C ASP A 153 -21.75 8.15 -4.19
N TRP A 154 -20.51 7.83 -3.81
CA TRP A 154 -19.48 7.37 -4.74
C TRP A 154 -19.61 5.88 -5.05
N ALA A 155 -20.54 5.56 -5.96
CA ALA A 155 -20.83 4.20 -6.38
C ALA A 155 -19.61 3.49 -7.01
N GLN A 156 -18.77 4.23 -7.76
CA GLN A 156 -17.62 3.67 -8.47
C GLN A 156 -16.53 3.14 -7.53
N GLY A 157 -16.45 3.66 -6.29
CA GLY A 157 -15.43 3.26 -5.32
C GLY A 157 -14.00 3.61 -5.76
N CYS A 158 -13.02 3.10 -5.03
CA CYS A 158 -11.60 3.28 -5.36
C CYS A 158 -11.05 2.08 -6.14
N SER A 159 -10.00 2.34 -6.93
CA SER A 159 -9.18 1.29 -7.53
C SER A 159 -7.92 1.11 -6.68
N LEU A 160 -7.70 -0.12 -6.18
CA LEU A 160 -6.50 -0.48 -5.45
C LEU A 160 -5.42 -0.93 -6.44
N THR A 161 -4.26 -0.26 -6.41
CA THR A 161 -3.07 -0.72 -7.10
C THR A 161 -2.27 -1.62 -6.16
N MET A 162 -1.98 -2.84 -6.61
CA MET A 162 -1.28 -3.83 -5.78
C MET A 162 0.22 -3.50 -5.70
N LEU A 163 0.73 -3.33 -4.50
CA LEU A 163 2.16 -3.14 -4.24
C LEU A 163 2.88 -4.48 -4.04
N THR A 164 2.14 -5.58 -3.91
CA THR A 164 2.76 -6.90 -3.89
C THR A 164 2.90 -7.43 -5.32
N PRO A 165 4.12 -7.66 -5.80
CA PRO A 165 4.37 -8.15 -7.16
C PRO A 165 3.70 -9.51 -7.41
N GLY A 166 3.19 -9.71 -8.63
CA GLY A 166 2.50 -10.92 -9.05
C GLY A 166 1.06 -11.05 -8.55
N THR A 167 0.54 -10.03 -7.85
CA THR A 167 -0.85 -10.01 -7.37
C THR A 167 -1.70 -9.04 -8.21
N ARG A 168 -2.97 -9.39 -8.40
CA ARG A 168 -3.96 -8.54 -9.05
C ARG A 168 -4.99 -8.11 -8.00
N ALA A 169 -5.50 -6.91 -8.15
CA ALA A 169 -6.65 -6.46 -7.36
C ALA A 169 -7.92 -7.06 -7.96
N PRO A 170 -8.84 -7.59 -7.15
CA PRO A 170 -8.71 -7.87 -5.72
C PRO A 170 -7.90 -9.15 -5.47
N ALA A 171 -7.06 -9.13 -4.45
CA ALA A 171 -6.29 -10.31 -4.07
C ALA A 171 -7.15 -11.25 -3.21
N PRO A 172 -7.18 -12.57 -3.50
CA PRO A 172 -7.90 -13.52 -2.66
C PRO A 172 -7.32 -13.49 -1.25
N SER A 173 -8.17 -13.17 -0.29
CA SER A 173 -7.81 -12.95 1.10
C SER A 173 -8.92 -13.48 1.99
N ALA A 174 -8.55 -14.16 3.08
CA ALA A 174 -9.54 -14.56 4.08
C ALA A 174 -9.96 -13.37 4.94
N MET A 175 -8.98 -12.53 5.29
CA MET A 175 -9.13 -11.38 6.18
C MET A 175 -8.35 -10.18 5.62
N ASN A 176 -8.90 -8.98 5.76
CA ASN A 176 -8.25 -7.74 5.36
C ASN A 176 -8.21 -6.69 6.48
N LEU A 177 -7.15 -5.90 6.46
CA LEU A 177 -7.03 -4.64 7.21
C LEU A 177 -7.08 -3.48 6.22
N ALA A 178 -8.11 -2.65 6.32
CA ALA A 178 -8.22 -1.41 5.57
C ALA A 178 -7.83 -0.22 6.44
N ILE A 179 -7.03 0.68 5.86
CA ILE A 179 -6.63 1.93 6.51
C ILE A 179 -7.05 3.07 5.59
N LEU A 180 -7.97 3.90 6.07
CA LEU A 180 -8.42 5.12 5.42
C LEU A 180 -7.76 6.31 6.10
N ARG A 181 -7.08 7.14 5.33
CA ARG A 181 -6.37 8.31 5.83
C ARG A 181 -6.80 9.57 5.11
N GLY A 182 -6.97 10.66 5.86
CA GLY A 182 -7.29 11.98 5.30
C GLY A 182 -8.75 12.15 4.85
N CYS A 183 -9.65 11.24 5.21
CA CYS A 183 -11.08 11.38 4.92
C CYS A 183 -11.77 12.15 6.06
N ALA A 184 -11.96 13.47 5.86
CA ALA A 184 -12.72 14.32 6.76
C ALA A 184 -14.24 14.06 6.64
N ASN A 185 -14.98 14.32 7.71
CA ASN A 185 -16.41 13.98 7.83
C ASN A 185 -17.29 14.66 6.76
N ASP A 186 -16.91 15.85 6.33
CA ASP A 186 -17.57 16.63 5.27
C ASP A 186 -17.46 16.01 3.88
N MET A 187 -16.46 15.15 3.67
CA MET A 187 -16.29 14.35 2.45
C MET A 187 -17.05 13.02 2.52
N VAL A 188 -17.42 12.56 3.70
CA VAL A 188 -18.12 11.29 3.89
C VAL A 188 -19.61 11.44 3.56
N SER A 189 -20.27 12.40 4.17
CA SER A 189 -21.68 12.72 3.95
C SER A 189 -21.97 14.19 4.24
N ARG A 190 -22.98 14.78 3.58
CA ARG A 190 -23.49 16.11 3.91
C ARG A 190 -24.89 15.99 4.51
N LEU A 191 -25.08 16.55 5.70
CA LEU A 191 -26.40 16.70 6.31
C LEU A 191 -27.25 17.74 5.54
N PRO A 192 -28.60 17.62 5.50
CA PRO A 192 -29.42 16.54 6.04
C PRO A 192 -30.15 15.82 4.90
N ARG A 193 -29.55 14.82 4.25
CA ARG A 193 -30.32 13.95 3.33
C ARG A 193 -30.16 12.44 3.50
N ARG A 194 -29.25 11.95 4.35
CA ARG A 194 -29.32 10.60 4.90
C ARG A 194 -28.78 10.59 6.33
N VAL A 195 -29.57 10.05 7.25
CA VAL A 195 -29.18 9.72 8.63
C VAL A 195 -28.29 8.47 8.58
N GLU A 196 -27.18 8.51 7.83
CA GLU A 196 -26.21 7.42 7.81
C GLU A 196 -25.03 7.87 8.66
N ASP A 197 -24.66 7.05 9.65
CA ASP A 197 -23.48 7.28 10.48
C ASP A 197 -22.24 7.35 9.56
N PRO A 198 -21.43 8.43 9.60
CA PRO A 198 -20.20 8.52 8.82
C PRO A 198 -19.31 7.28 8.95
N SER A 199 -19.27 6.66 10.14
CA SER A 199 -18.53 5.42 10.38
C SER A 199 -19.05 4.26 9.53
N GLU A 200 -20.37 4.16 9.36
CA GLU A 200 -21.01 3.11 8.57
C GLU A 200 -20.73 3.32 7.07
N VAL A 201 -20.77 4.57 6.60
CA VAL A 201 -20.42 4.90 5.21
C VAL A 201 -18.98 4.48 4.90
N LEU A 202 -18.04 4.82 5.79
CA LEU A 202 -16.63 4.44 5.65
C LEU A 202 -16.45 2.92 5.68
N TRP A 203 -17.17 2.23 6.57
CA TRP A 203 -17.15 0.77 6.63
C TRP A 203 -17.67 0.13 5.34
N ARG A 204 -18.83 0.56 4.83
CA ARG A 204 -19.39 0.07 3.57
C ARG A 204 -18.46 0.33 2.38
N PHE A 205 -17.83 1.51 2.35
CA PHE A 205 -16.85 1.86 1.33
C PHE A 205 -15.63 0.94 1.37
N ALA A 206 -15.00 0.79 2.54
CA ALA A 206 -13.83 -0.08 2.70
C ALA A 206 -14.18 -1.55 2.43
N ASN A 207 -15.35 -2.00 2.88
CA ASN A 207 -15.82 -3.37 2.65
C ASN A 207 -16.03 -3.64 1.16
N ARG A 208 -16.52 -2.66 0.39
CA ARG A 208 -16.60 -2.76 -1.08
C ARG A 208 -15.22 -2.84 -1.73
N ALA A 209 -14.28 -2.01 -1.29
CA ALA A 209 -12.90 -2.03 -1.79
C ALA A 209 -12.17 -3.36 -1.49
N CYS A 210 -12.53 -4.02 -0.37
CA CYS A 210 -12.00 -5.32 0.04
C CYS A 210 -12.92 -6.51 -0.32
N GLU A 211 -13.91 -6.31 -1.21
CA GLU A 211 -14.85 -7.33 -1.68
C GLU A 211 -15.51 -8.18 -0.58
N GLY A 212 -15.92 -7.57 0.54
CA GLY A 212 -16.64 -8.27 1.61
C GLY A 212 -15.77 -9.03 2.61
N HIS A 213 -14.44 -9.09 2.41
CA HIS A 213 -13.50 -9.82 3.29
C HIS A 213 -12.81 -8.88 4.30
N LEU A 214 -13.45 -7.76 4.64
CA LEU A 214 -12.89 -6.77 5.57
C LEU A 214 -13.09 -7.20 7.01
N MET A 215 -11.99 -7.23 7.78
CA MET A 215 -12.06 -7.47 9.23
C MET A 215 -11.83 -6.22 10.05
N TRP A 216 -10.85 -5.41 9.65
CA TRP A 216 -10.42 -4.26 10.43
C TRP A 216 -10.46 -3.00 9.58
N LEU A 217 -11.17 -1.99 10.05
CA LEU A 217 -11.12 -0.64 9.49
C LEU A 217 -10.43 0.30 10.48
N ARG A 218 -9.40 1.01 10.01
CA ARG A 218 -8.75 2.09 10.75
C ARG A 218 -8.91 3.41 10.01
N GLN A 219 -9.36 4.43 10.71
CA GLN A 219 -9.44 5.80 10.18
C GLN A 219 -8.38 6.67 10.84
N ALA A 220 -7.56 7.32 10.03
CA ALA A 220 -6.63 8.34 10.46
C ALA A 220 -7.02 9.69 9.83
N GLU A 221 -7.50 10.63 10.62
CA GLU A 221 -7.97 11.93 10.10
C GLU A 221 -6.85 12.75 9.46
N ASN A 222 -5.64 12.69 10.04
CA ASN A 222 -4.51 13.46 9.54
C ASN A 222 -4.12 13.01 8.14
N PRO A 223 -4.20 13.89 7.12
CA PRO A 223 -3.73 13.54 5.79
C PRO A 223 -2.23 13.23 5.82
N SER A 224 -1.78 12.48 4.82
CA SER A 224 -0.35 12.23 4.63
C SER A 224 0.36 13.58 4.41
N ARG A 225 1.25 13.94 5.34
CA ARG A 225 2.00 15.19 5.25
C ARG A 225 3.02 15.09 4.13
N LEU A 226 2.72 15.65 2.97
CA LEU A 226 3.71 15.90 1.92
C LEU A 226 4.48 17.14 2.36
N ALA A 227 5.61 16.96 3.02
CA ALA A 227 6.40 18.03 3.66
C ALA A 227 7.16 18.94 2.68
N SER A 228 6.75 19.00 1.41
CA SER A 228 7.43 19.81 0.39
C SER A 228 6.78 21.18 0.22
N HIS A 229 7.60 22.22 0.07
CA HIS A 229 7.17 23.59 -0.23
C HIS A 229 6.34 23.70 -1.53
N SER A 230 6.48 22.73 -2.43
CA SER A 230 5.68 22.56 -3.66
C SER A 230 4.98 21.21 -3.67
N PHE A 231 3.78 21.14 -4.25
CA PHE A 231 3.06 19.88 -4.36
C PHE A 231 3.77 18.94 -5.37
N PRO A 232 3.94 17.63 -5.08
CA PRO A 232 4.79 16.76 -5.90
C PRO A 232 4.30 16.58 -7.35
N ASP A 233 5.25 16.65 -8.29
CA ASP A 233 4.97 16.52 -9.74
C ASP A 233 4.61 15.10 -10.20
N ILE A 234 4.83 14.11 -9.34
CA ILE A 234 4.42 12.71 -9.57
C ILE A 234 2.89 12.58 -9.68
N PHE A 235 2.11 13.49 -9.09
CA PHE A 235 0.66 13.44 -9.18
C PHE A 235 0.15 14.00 -10.52
N GLY A 236 -0.90 13.36 -11.06
CA GLY A 236 -1.58 13.82 -12.26
C GLY A 236 -2.08 15.27 -12.16
N PRO A 237 -2.27 15.98 -13.29
CA PRO A 237 -2.59 17.41 -13.31
C PRO A 237 -3.95 17.77 -12.67
N PHE A 238 -4.86 16.80 -12.55
CA PHE A 238 -6.18 16.98 -11.94
C PHE A 238 -6.22 16.72 -10.44
N VAL A 239 -5.13 16.23 -9.85
CA VAL A 239 -5.06 15.99 -8.40
C VAL A 239 -4.88 17.32 -7.68
N THR A 240 -5.66 17.58 -6.63
CA THR A 240 -5.55 18.79 -5.83
C THR A 240 -4.54 18.60 -4.70
N PRO A 241 -4.05 19.67 -4.06
CA PRO A 241 -3.20 19.57 -2.87
C PRO A 241 -3.81 18.75 -1.72
N ASN A 242 -5.15 18.69 -1.67
CA ASN A 242 -5.90 17.93 -0.68
C ASN A 242 -6.08 16.45 -1.06
N GLY A 243 -5.54 16.01 -2.20
CA GLY A 243 -5.69 14.63 -2.69
C GLY A 243 -7.05 14.32 -3.32
N LEU A 244 -7.80 15.33 -3.74
CA LEU A 244 -9.07 15.18 -4.47
C LEU A 244 -8.88 15.34 -5.98
N ILE A 245 -9.86 14.92 -6.77
CA ILE A 245 -9.85 15.05 -8.23
C ILE A 245 -10.68 16.27 -8.63
N SER A 246 -10.05 17.25 -9.27
CA SER A 246 -10.71 18.43 -9.83
C SER A 246 -11.01 18.23 -11.32
N CYS A 247 -12.03 18.93 -11.82
CA CYS A 247 -12.30 19.03 -13.25
C CYS A 247 -11.33 19.98 -13.96
N GLN A 248 -10.61 20.82 -13.21
CA GLN A 248 -9.66 21.80 -13.73
C GLN A 248 -8.21 21.34 -13.48
N THR A 249 -7.31 21.69 -14.40
CA THR A 249 -5.89 21.36 -14.27
C THR A 249 -5.21 22.30 -13.27
N ARG A 250 -4.32 21.73 -12.44
CA ARG A 250 -3.46 22.45 -11.50
C ARG A 250 -2.58 23.43 -12.29
N GLY A 251 -2.91 24.73 -12.24
CA GLY A 251 -2.26 25.79 -13.02
C GLY A 251 -3.22 26.77 -13.72
N THR A 252 -4.50 26.42 -13.84
CA THR A 252 -5.53 27.32 -14.43
C THR A 252 -6.23 28.23 -13.42
N ARG A 253 -5.97 28.06 -12.11
CA ARG A 253 -6.38 29.00 -11.05
C ARG A 253 -5.37 30.15 -10.91
N THR A 254 -5.26 30.96 -11.95
CA THR A 254 -4.77 32.34 -11.84
C THR A 254 -5.85 33.24 -12.40
N GLY A 255 -6.68 33.76 -11.50
CA GLY A 255 -7.76 34.70 -11.75
C GLY A 255 -8.24 35.22 -10.41
#